data_AF-A0A416XGK0-F1
#
_entry.id   AF-A0A416XGK0-F1
#
_cell.length_a   1.000
_cell.length_b   1.000
_cell.length_c   1.000
_cell.angle_alpha   90.00
_cell.angle_beta   90.00
_cell.angle_gamma   90.00
#
_symmetry.space_group_name_H-M   'P 1'
#
loop_
_entity.id
_entity.type
_entity.pdbx_description
1 polymer ?
#
loop_
_entity_poly.entity_id
_entity_poly.type
_entity_poly.pdbx_seq_one_letter_code
_entity_poly.pdbx_strand_id
1 'polypeptide(L)'
;LPLFFLLKGSAGTNLAAMAMIVVMLPCFLLAMYEKHGQPLEVVVKNIIQTKFTRPKERPYRTENLYAVLEKQRNLEKEVSAIVKRTNKKDAGSRRKQA
;
A
#
# COMPACT_ATOMS: atom_id res chain seq x y z
N LEU A 1 27.79 18.29 -11.96
CA LEU A 1 29.26 18.43 -11.80
C LEU A 1 30.03 17.11 -11.89
N PRO A 2 29.80 16.08 -11.06
CA PRO A 2 30.60 14.84 -11.11
C PRO A 2 30.51 14.13 -12.48
N LEU A 3 29.33 14.11 -13.09
CA LEU A 3 29.10 13.49 -14.40
C LEU A 3 29.94 14.10 -15.54
N PHE A 4 30.20 15.40 -15.50
CA PHE A 4 31.01 16.07 -16.53
C PHE A 4 32.47 15.68 -16.45
N PHE A 5 33.04 15.57 -15.25
CA PHE A 5 34.43 15.13 -15.10
C PHE A 5 34.61 13.67 -15.54
N LEU A 6 33.60 12.82 -15.34
CA LEU A 6 33.59 11.44 -15.84
C LEU A 6 33.52 11.37 -17.37
N LEU A 7 32.68 12.18 -18.02
CA LEU A 7 32.49 12.13 -19.47
C LEU A 7 33.49 12.99 -20.27
N LYS A 8 34.10 14.01 -19.65
CA LYS A 8 35.04 14.95 -20.31
C LYS A 8 36.23 14.26 -20.95
N GLY A 9 36.71 13.14 -20.38
CA GLY A 9 37.85 12.39 -20.90
C GLY A 9 37.54 11.57 -22.16
N SER A 10 36.28 11.20 -22.42
CA SER A 10 35.91 10.29 -23.52
C SER A 10 35.11 10.96 -24.63
N ALA A 11 34.23 11.91 -24.29
CA ALA A 11 33.17 12.36 -25.18
C ALA A 11 33.34 13.82 -25.65
N GLY A 12 34.40 14.51 -25.22
CA GLY A 12 34.61 15.92 -25.49
C GLY A 12 33.76 16.84 -24.60
N THR A 13 34.19 18.10 -24.48
CA THR A 13 33.60 19.06 -23.53
C THR A 13 32.16 19.43 -23.86
N ASN A 14 31.80 19.54 -25.14
CA ASN A 14 30.46 19.97 -25.56
C ASN A 14 29.40 18.88 -25.29
N LEU A 15 29.69 17.62 -25.62
CA LEU A 15 28.78 16.50 -25.36
C LEU A 15 28.64 16.23 -23.85
N ALA A 16 29.74 16.32 -23.10
CA ALA A 16 29.70 16.20 -21.64
C ALA A 16 28.87 17.34 -20.98
N ALA A 17 28.93 18.56 -21.51
CA ALA A 17 28.13 19.69 -21.03
C ALA A 17 26.64 19.50 -21.35
N MET A 18 26.30 19.06 -22.57
CA MET A 18 24.91 18.74 -22.93
C MET A 18 24.33 17.61 -22.06
N ALA A 19 25.11 16.55 -21.82
CA ALA A 19 24.70 15.47 -20.93
C ALA A 19 24.48 15.96 -19.49
N MET A 20 25.31 16.87 -19.00
CA MET A 20 25.11 17.47 -17.68
C MET A 20 23.77 18.24 -17.61
N ILE A 21 23.47 19.05 -18.62
CA ILE A 21 22.23 19.85 -18.68
C ILE A 21 21.01 18.93 -18.70
N VAL A 22 21.00 17.91 -19.56
CA VAL A 22 19.88 16.96 -19.70
C VAL A 22 19.59 16.22 -18.40
N VAL A 23 20.62 15.90 -17.60
CA VAL A 23 20.45 15.22 -16.31
C VAL A 23 20.01 16.18 -15.21
N MET A 24 20.52 17.41 -15.20
CA MET A 24 20.23 18.40 -14.17
C MET A 24 18.85 19.05 -14.34
N LEU A 25 18.43 19.31 -15.58
CA LEU A 25 17.16 19.96 -15.91
C LEU A 25 15.93 19.26 -15.27
N PRO A 26 15.75 17.93 -15.38
CA PRO A 26 14.61 17.25 -14.76
C PRO A 26 14.69 17.27 -13.22
N CYS A 27 15.87 17.16 -12.62
CA CYS A 27 16.03 17.29 -11.17
C CYS A 27 15.70 18.71 -10.70
N PHE A 28 16.09 19.73 -11.48
CA PHE A 28 15.80 21.13 -11.18
C PHE A 28 14.30 21.42 -11.24
N LEU A 29 13.59 20.90 -12.26
CA LEU A 29 12.14 21.02 -12.34
C LEU A 29 11.45 20.36 -11.15
N LEU A 30 11.90 19.18 -10.71
CA LEU A 30 11.36 18.53 -9.51
C LEU A 30 11.65 19.31 -8.23
N ALA A 31 12.86 19.84 -8.07
CA ALA A 31 13.24 20.61 -6.90
C ALA A 31 12.53 21.98 -6.81
N MET A 32 12.31 22.64 -7.95
CA MET A 32 11.59 23.92 -8.04
C MET A 32 10.06 23.74 -8.10
N TYR A 33 9.55 22.51 -8.24
CA TYR A 33 8.12 22.28 -8.29
C TYR A 33 7.51 22.35 -6.89
N GLU A 34 7.27 23.58 -6.44
CA GLU A 34 6.47 23.85 -5.27
C GLU A 34 5.00 23.94 -5.68
N LYS A 35 4.25 22.86 -5.47
CA LYS A 35 2.78 22.93 -5.57
C LYS A 35 2.26 23.61 -4.32
N HIS A 36 1.67 24.80 -4.48
CA HIS A 36 1.03 25.54 -3.39
C HIS A 36 1.96 25.88 -2.20
N GLY A 37 3.26 26.05 -2.46
CA GLY A 37 4.28 26.32 -1.43
C GLY A 37 4.67 25.10 -0.60
N GLN A 38 4.28 23.90 -1.03
CA GLN A 38 4.73 22.64 -0.42
C GLN A 38 5.73 21.93 -1.33
N PRO A 39 6.87 21.47 -0.78
CA PRO A 39 7.85 20.74 -1.55
C PRO A 39 7.35 19.31 -1.82
N LEU A 40 7.79 18.71 -2.92
CA LEU A 40 7.30 17.41 -3.39
C LEU A 40 7.50 16.28 -2.39
N GLU A 41 8.55 16.32 -1.57
CA GLU A 41 8.81 15.29 -0.57
C GLU A 41 7.67 15.19 0.44
N VAL A 42 7.11 16.33 0.85
CA VAL A 42 5.98 16.39 1.80
C VAL A 42 4.72 15.82 1.15
N VAL A 43 4.47 16.15 -0.12
CA VAL A 43 3.32 15.63 -0.88
C VAL A 43 3.41 14.11 -1.01
N VAL A 44 4.58 13.59 -1.42
CA VAL A 44 4.80 12.15 -1.58
C VAL A 44 4.68 11.43 -0.24
N LYS A 45 5.25 11.98 0.83
CA LYS A 45 5.12 11.42 2.19
C LYS A 45 3.65 11.31 2.61
N ASN A 46 2.85 12.35 2.35
CA ASN A 46 1.42 12.34 2.66
C ASN A 46 0.68 11.29 1.83
N ILE A 47 0.99 11.14 0.54
CA ILE A 47 0.40 10.11 -0.32
C ILE A 47 0.74 8.72 0.23
N ILE A 48 2.00 8.46 0.57
CA ILE A 48 2.41 7.15 1.09
C ILE A 48 1.72 6.85 2.43
N GLN A 49 1.71 7.82 3.33
CA GLN A 49 1.12 7.66 4.65
C GLN A 49 -0.40 7.41 4.58
N THR A 50 -1.10 8.10 3.67
CA THR A 50 -2.54 7.96 3.51
C THR A 50 -2.95 6.70 2.74
N LYS A 51 -2.13 6.24 1.77
CA LYS A 51 -2.44 5.08 0.92
C LYS A 51 -1.95 3.76 1.50
N PHE A 52 -0.79 3.74 2.15
CA PHE A 52 -0.14 2.51 2.60
C PHE A 52 -0.10 2.37 4.12
N THR A 53 0.27 3.42 4.86
CA THR A 53 0.51 3.30 6.30
C THR A 53 -0.77 3.30 7.14
N ARG A 54 -1.78 4.09 6.74
CA ARG A 54 -3.00 4.28 7.52
C ARG A 54 -4.04 3.19 7.21
N PRO A 55 -4.56 2.44 8.21
CA PRO A 55 -5.61 1.45 7.97
C PRO A 55 -6.88 2.13 7.44
N LYS A 56 -7.51 1.50 6.45
CA LYS A 56 -8.72 2.00 5.80
C LYS A 56 -9.91 2.04 6.76
N GLU A 57 -9.97 1.09 7.67
CA GLU A 57 -10.93 1.09 8.76
C GLU A 57 -10.40 1.94 9.90
N ARG A 58 -11.17 2.96 10.30
CA ARG A 58 -10.78 3.87 11.38
C ARG A 58 -10.91 3.09 12.69
N PRO A 59 -9.81 2.76 13.40
CA PRO A 59 -9.93 2.08 14.67
C PRO A 59 -10.53 3.06 15.68
N TYR A 60 -11.79 2.85 16.05
CA TYR A 60 -12.42 3.57 17.14
C TYR A 60 -11.84 3.08 18.46
N ARG A 61 -11.41 4.00 19.32
CA ARG A 61 -10.90 3.65 20.67
C ARG A 61 -12.01 3.27 21.64
N THR A 62 -13.24 3.64 21.34
CA THR A 62 -14.42 3.35 22.15
C THR A 62 -14.89 1.92 21.92
N GLU A 63 -15.45 1.30 22.95
CA GLU A 63 -16.17 0.04 22.81
C GLU A 63 -17.45 0.27 21.99
N ASN A 64 -17.38 -0.05 20.69
CA ASN A 64 -18.47 0.21 19.77
C ASN A 64 -19.45 -0.97 19.74
N LEU A 65 -20.76 -0.69 19.72
CA LEU A 65 -21.84 -1.67 19.60
C LEU A 65 -21.64 -2.59 18.38
N TYR A 66 -21.07 -2.07 17.29
CA TYR A 66 -20.75 -2.84 16.09
C TYR A 66 -19.76 -3.98 16.34
N ALA A 67 -18.79 -3.82 17.23
CA ALA A 67 -17.81 -4.87 17.55
C ALA A 67 -18.48 -6.07 18.25
N VAL A 68 -19.53 -5.81 19.04
CA VAL A 68 -20.32 -6.86 19.69
C VAL A 68 -21.17 -7.60 18.65
N LEU A 69 -21.81 -6.87 17.72
CA LEU A 69 -22.60 -7.46 16.64
C LEU A 69 -21.75 -8.32 15.69
N GLU A 70 -20.51 -7.90 15.41
CA GLU A 70 -19.59 -8.68 14.58
C GLU A 70 -19.17 -9.98 15.28
N LYS A 71 -18.86 -9.93 16.59
CA LYS A 71 -18.57 -11.12 17.39
C LYS A 71 -19.75 -12.10 17.41
N GLN A 72 -20.98 -11.61 17.62
CA GLN A 72 -22.19 -12.44 17.58
C GLN A 72 -22.33 -13.14 16.22
N ARG A 73 -22.15 -12.40 15.12
CA ARG A 73 -22.25 -12.95 13.76
C ARG A 73 -21.18 -14.02 13.47
N ASN A 74 -19.96 -13.84 13.97
CA ASN A 74 -18.89 -14.83 13.80
C ASN A 74 -19.20 -16.12 14.57
N LEU A 75 -19.68 -16.01 15.81
CA LEU A 75 -20.09 -17.14 16.62
C LEU A 75 -21.25 -17.92 15.99
N GLU A 76 -22.29 -17.24 15.51
CA GLU A 76 -23.41 -17.91 14.83
C GLU A 76 -22.97 -18.66 13.56
N LYS A 77 -22.04 -18.09 12.79
CA LYS A 77 -21.47 -18.76 11.61
C LYS A 77 -20.70 -20.01 11.99
N GLU A 78 -19.87 -19.95 13.03
CA GLU A 78 -19.12 -21.11 13.52
C GLU A 78 -20.06 -22.22 14.01
N VAL A 79 -21.06 -21.89 14.82
CA VAL A 79 -22.05 -22.85 15.30
C VAL A 79 -22.80 -23.48 14.14
N SER A 80 -23.27 -22.68 13.18
CA SER A 80 -23.96 -23.19 12.00
C SER A 80 -23.06 -24.10 11.14
N ALA A 81 -21.77 -23.80 11.04
CA ALA A 81 -20.80 -24.64 10.33
C ALA A 81 -20.57 -25.98 11.04
N ILE A 82 -20.47 -25.98 12.37
CA ILE A 82 -20.37 -27.20 13.19
C ILE A 82 -21.62 -28.06 13.00
N VAL A 83 -22.81 -27.47 13.15
CA VAL A 83 -24.10 -28.18 12.97
C VAL A 83 -24.20 -28.77 11.56
N LYS A 84 -23.82 -28.03 10.52
CA LYS A 84 -23.81 -28.55 9.15
C LYS A 84 -22.80 -29.69 8.95
N ARG A 85 -21.62 -29.61 9.56
CA ARG A 85 -20.61 -30.69 9.55
C ARG A 85 -21.12 -31.94 10.24
N THR A 86 -21.73 -31.79 11.43
CA THR A 86 -22.31 -32.92 12.18
C THR A 86 -23.44 -33.58 11.41
N ASN A 87 -24.40 -32.80 10.89
CA ASN A 87 -25.51 -33.33 10.08
C ASN A 87 -25.04 -34.09 8.83
N LYS A 88 -23.99 -33.60 8.13
CA LYS A 88 -23.40 -34.33 6.99
C LYS A 88 -22.76 -35.66 7.41
N LYS A 89 -22.10 -35.70 8.56
CA LYS A 89 -21.47 -36.91 9.09
C LYS A 89 -22.53 -37.96 9.46
N ASP A 90 -23.61 -37.55 10.10
CA ASP A 90 -24.72 -38.44 10.47
C ASP A 90 -25.47 -38.97 9.24
N ALA A 91 -25.73 -38.12 8.25
CA ALA A 91 -26.35 -38.54 6.99
C ALA A 91 -25.50 -39.55 6.20
N GLY A 92 -24.17 -39.39 6.22
CA GLY A 92 -23.23 -40.34 5.61
C GLY A 92 -23.13 -41.67 6.35
N SER A 93 -23.25 -41.65 7.69
CA SER A 93 -23.29 -42.86 8.52
C SER A 93 -24.56 -43.68 8.27
N ARG A 94 -25.72 -43.01 8.23
CA ARG A 94 -27.03 -43.65 8.05
C ARG A 94 -27.19 -44.31 6.67
N ARG A 95 -26.54 -43.75 5.62
CA ARG A 95 -26.51 -44.33 4.26
C ARG A 95 -25.58 -45.53 4.10
N LYS A 96 -24.65 -45.78 5.04
CA LYS A 96 -23.78 -46.97 5.03
C LYS A 96 -24.35 -48.15 5.80
N GLN A 97 -25.39 -47.92 6.60
CA GLN A 97 -26.06 -48.94 7.44
C GLN A 97 -27.35 -49.49 6.79
N ALA A 98 -27.80 -48.89 5.69
CA ALA A 98 -28.87 -49.40 4.82
C ALA A 98 -28.25 -50.02 3.57
#